data_AF-A0A6P0NHY8-F1
#
_entry.id   AF-A0A6P0NHY8-F1
#
_cell.length_a   1.000
_cell.length_b   1.000
_cell.length_c   1.000
_cell.angle_alpha   90.00
_cell.angle_beta   90.00
_cell.angle_gamma   90.00
#
_symmetry.space_group_name_H-M   'P 1'
#
loop_
_entity.id
_entity.type
_entity.pdbx_description
1 polymer ?
#
loop_
_entity_poly.entity_id
_entity_poly.type
_entity_poly.pdbx_seq_one_letter_code
_entity_poly.pdbx_strand_id
1 'polypeptide(L)'
;MQSDDPITIIIALFSLLVSIAVAYTSNFRKANLKLSLGRNIIFFPTYLVTPANKKIVGLGFNLPITFYNWSPQGGTIQRIRLVVGRKDDDDFYDMAWTTFVKIESAGNFQDENLAQPIPVQARSSVNKIVRFDWSPELG
;
A
#
# COMPACT_ATOMS: atom_id res chain seq x y z
N MET A 1 -53.68 -14.09 28.24
CA MET A 1 -52.71 -12.97 28.17
C MET A 1 -51.38 -13.52 28.61
N GLN A 2 -50.50 -13.76 27.64
CA GLN A 2 -49.18 -14.33 27.84
C GLN A 2 -48.34 -13.24 28.52
N SER A 3 -47.89 -13.46 29.76
CA SER A 3 -46.95 -12.51 30.37
C SER A 3 -45.67 -12.60 29.57
N ASP A 4 -45.36 -11.55 28.82
CA ASP A 4 -44.05 -11.40 28.19
C ASP A 4 -43.02 -11.43 29.32
N ASP A 5 -42.40 -12.59 29.50
CA ASP A 5 -41.46 -12.83 30.59
C ASP A 5 -40.29 -11.85 30.36
N PRO A 6 -40.07 -10.86 31.24
CA PRO A 6 -39.11 -9.79 31.00
C PRO A 6 -37.69 -10.33 30.78
N ILE A 7 -37.41 -11.51 31.31
CA ILE A 7 -36.18 -12.27 31.09
C ILE A 7 -36.01 -12.61 29.61
N THR A 8 -37.06 -13.08 28.93
CA THR A 8 -37.04 -13.42 27.50
C THR A 8 -36.76 -12.18 26.64
N ILE A 9 -37.37 -11.03 26.98
CA ILE A 9 -37.11 -9.76 26.28
C ILE A 9 -35.65 -9.34 26.44
N ILE A 10 -35.11 -9.42 27.66
CA ILE A 10 -33.72 -9.05 27.94
C ILE A 10 -32.75 -9.97 27.17
N ILE A 11 -32.98 -11.28 27.19
CA ILE A 11 -32.15 -12.23 26.45
C ILE A 11 -32.21 -11.93 24.95
N ALA A 12 -33.39 -11.69 24.39
CA ALA A 12 -33.55 -11.36 22.97
C ALA A 12 -32.79 -10.08 22.58
N LEU A 13 -32.83 -9.04 23.43
CA LEU A 13 -32.09 -7.79 23.21
C LEU A 13 -30.57 -8.01 23.26
N PHE A 14 -30.07 -8.79 24.22
CA PHE A 14 -28.64 -9.13 24.29
C PHE A 14 -28.20 -9.96 23.08
N SER A 15 -28.99 -10.96 22.68
CA SER A 15 -28.70 -11.74 21.47
C SER A 15 -28.64 -10.86 20.23
N LEU A 16 -29.59 -9.93 20.08
CA LEU A 16 -29.60 -8.98 18.98
C LEU A 16 -28.34 -8.08 18.98
N LEU A 17 -27.97 -7.54 20.15
CA LEU A 17 -26.77 -6.71 20.29
C LEU A 17 -25.50 -7.48 19.92
N VAL A 18 -25.37 -8.73 20.38
CA VAL A 18 -24.24 -9.61 20.02
C VAL A 18 -24.21 -9.87 18.52
N SER A 19 -25.36 -10.19 17.91
CA SER A 19 -25.46 -10.40 16.46
C SER A 19 -25.06 -9.16 15.66
N ILE A 20 -25.50 -7.97 16.07
CA ILE A 20 -25.11 -6.70 15.44
C ILE A 20 -23.60 -6.47 15.58
N ALA A 21 -23.03 -6.68 16.77
CA ALA A 21 -21.60 -6.50 17.02
C ALA A 21 -20.76 -7.46 16.17
N VAL A 22 -21.16 -8.74 16.06
CA VAL A 22 -20.50 -9.74 15.22
C VAL A 22 -20.64 -9.39 13.74
N ALA A 23 -21.83 -9.00 13.29
CA ALA A 23 -22.06 -8.58 11.91
C ALA A 23 -21.17 -7.38 11.54
N TYR A 24 -21.08 -6.38 12.43
CA TYR A 24 -20.26 -5.20 12.22
C TYR A 24 -18.77 -5.52 12.14
N THR A 25 -18.25 -6.26 13.13
CA THR A 25 -16.83 -6.60 13.20
C THR A 25 -16.39 -7.59 12.11
N SER A 26 -17.30 -8.43 11.62
CA SER A 26 -17.02 -9.45 10.62
C SER A 26 -17.23 -9.00 9.17
N ASN A 27 -18.10 -8.00 8.91
CA ASN A 27 -18.46 -7.63 7.53
C ASN A 27 -18.35 -6.11 7.25
N PHE A 28 -18.59 -5.25 8.23
CA PHE A 28 -18.72 -3.80 8.01
C PHE A 28 -17.54 -2.97 8.49
N ARG A 29 -16.60 -3.59 9.20
CA ARG A 29 -15.37 -2.90 9.61
C ARG A 29 -14.60 -2.47 8.36
N LYS A 30 -14.36 -1.16 8.24
CA LYS A 30 -13.64 -0.55 7.12
C LYS A 30 -12.25 -1.15 6.93
N ALA A 31 -11.76 -1.15 5.69
CA ALA A 31 -10.39 -1.55 5.38
C ALA A 31 -9.38 -0.81 6.27
N ASN A 32 -8.39 -1.55 6.79
CA ASN A 32 -7.30 -0.98 7.57
C ASN A 32 -5.99 -1.40 6.90
N LEU A 33 -5.62 -0.62 5.88
CA LEU A 33 -4.41 -0.84 5.11
C LEU A 33 -3.22 -0.31 5.90
N LYS A 34 -2.29 -1.22 6.17
CA LYS A 34 -1.00 -0.89 6.77
C LYS A 34 0.11 -1.23 5.79
N LEU A 35 1.22 -0.53 5.95
CA LEU A 35 2.38 -0.61 5.09
C LEU A 35 3.58 -1.08 5.91
N SER A 36 4.33 -2.02 5.35
CA SER A 36 5.61 -2.47 5.86
C SER A 36 6.66 -2.29 4.78
N LEU A 37 7.72 -1.54 5.09
CA LEU A 37 8.83 -1.31 4.19
C LEU A 37 9.86 -2.42 4.33
N GLY A 38 10.41 -2.86 3.20
CA GLY A 38 11.57 -3.73 3.17
C GLY A 38 12.79 -3.05 3.82
N ARG A 39 13.70 -3.87 4.36
CA ARG A 39 14.91 -3.38 5.04
C ARG A 39 15.84 -2.59 4.13
N ASN A 40 15.88 -2.96 2.84
CA ASN A 40 16.84 -2.43 1.89
C ASN A 40 16.13 -1.54 0.88
N ILE A 41 16.64 -0.32 0.75
CA ILE A 41 16.31 0.59 -0.35
C ILE A 41 17.43 0.45 -1.37
N ILE A 42 17.07 0.23 -2.63
CA ILE A 42 18.05 0.01 -3.70
C ILE A 42 18.09 1.24 -4.58
N PHE A 43 19.26 1.86 -4.65
CA PHE A 43 19.50 3.07 -5.41
C PHE A 43 20.19 2.73 -6.72
N PHE A 44 19.78 3.38 -7.80
CA PHE A 44 20.44 3.25 -9.10
C PHE A 44 20.36 4.56 -9.87
N PRO A 45 21.38 4.90 -10.67
CA PRO A 45 21.31 6.08 -11.53
C PRO A 45 20.25 5.92 -12.62
N THR A 46 19.43 6.94 -12.82
CA THR A 46 18.49 7.04 -13.94
C THR A 46 19.21 7.64 -15.14
N TYR A 47 19.03 7.03 -16.30
CA TYR A 47 19.72 7.42 -17.53
C TYR A 47 18.75 7.89 -18.59
N LEU A 48 19.09 8.99 -19.25
CA LEU A 48 18.48 9.40 -20.50
C LEU A 48 19.31 8.80 -21.64
N VAL A 49 18.69 7.90 -22.40
CA VAL A 49 19.32 7.27 -23.56
C VAL A 49 18.95 8.11 -24.78
N THR A 50 19.94 8.80 -25.35
CA THR A 50 19.82 9.43 -26.67
C THR A 50 20.53 8.55 -27.71
N PRO A 51 20.22 8.70 -29.01
CA PRO A 51 20.90 7.93 -30.06
C PRO A 51 22.43 8.07 -30.07
N ALA A 52 22.97 9.14 -29.47
CA ALA A 52 24.40 9.45 -29.46
C ALA A 52 25.09 9.20 -28.11
N ASN A 53 24.37 9.23 -26.98
CA ASN A 53 24.98 9.11 -25.67
C ASN A 53 23.98 8.68 -24.57
N LYS A 54 24.51 8.05 -23.51
CA LYS A 54 23.79 7.70 -22.29
C LYS A 54 24.24 8.65 -21.17
N LYS A 55 23.40 9.61 -20.81
CA LYS A 55 23.68 10.58 -19.74
C LYS A 55 22.93 10.18 -18.47
N ILE A 56 23.59 10.27 -17.32
CA ILE A 56 22.90 10.16 -16.02
C ILE A 56 22.10 11.45 -15.80
N VAL A 57 20.80 11.32 -15.60
CA VAL A 57 19.86 12.45 -15.45
C VAL A 57 19.14 12.45 -14.11
N GLY A 58 19.36 11.44 -13.27
CA GLY A 58 18.62 11.33 -12.01
C GLY A 58 19.01 10.12 -11.16
N LEU A 59 18.22 9.91 -10.12
CA LEU A 59 18.35 8.80 -9.17
C LEU A 59 17.01 8.05 -9.11
N GLY A 60 17.07 6.74 -9.30
CA GLY A 60 15.97 5.82 -9.12
C GLY A 60 16.08 5.07 -7.79
N PHE A 61 14.92 4.75 -7.21
CA PHE A 61 14.78 4.05 -5.95
C PHE A 61 13.85 2.86 -6.17
N ASN A 62 14.31 1.66 -5.85
CA ASN A 62 13.46 0.47 -5.77
C ASN A 62 13.21 0.15 -4.30
N LEU A 63 11.95 0.19 -3.91
CA LEU A 63 11.52 -0.06 -2.54
C LEU A 63 10.57 -1.26 -2.51
N PRO A 64 10.95 -2.38 -1.87
CA PRO A 64 10.03 -3.45 -1.56
C PRO A 64 9.02 -2.97 -0.52
N ILE A 65 7.74 -2.99 -0.86
CA ILE A 65 6.65 -2.57 0.03
C ILE A 65 5.66 -3.72 0.15
N THR A 66 5.31 -4.06 1.38
CA THR A 66 4.23 -5.00 1.67
C THR A 66 3.04 -4.22 2.24
N PHE A 67 1.91 -4.31 1.56
CA PHE A 67 0.63 -3.83 2.06
C PHE A 67 -0.09 -5.00 2.69
N TYR A 68 -0.66 -4.78 3.86
CA TYR A 68 -1.44 -5.81 4.54
C TYR A 68 -2.72 -5.22 5.09
N ASN A 69 -3.78 -6.01 5.02
CA ASN A 69 -5.11 -5.64 5.43
C ASN A 69 -5.70 -6.72 6.33
N TRP A 70 -5.75 -6.46 7.63
CA TRP A 70 -6.37 -7.39 8.59
C TRP A 70 -7.87 -7.12 8.78
N SER A 71 -8.44 -6.20 8.00
CA SER A 71 -9.87 -5.93 8.02
C SER A 71 -10.66 -6.95 7.19
N PRO A 72 -11.93 -7.23 7.54
CA PRO A 72 -12.82 -8.02 6.69
C PRO A 72 -13.20 -7.36 5.36
N GLN A 73 -13.00 -6.04 5.20
CA GLN A 73 -13.23 -5.37 3.92
C GLN A 73 -11.92 -5.16 3.17
N GLY A 74 -11.92 -5.44 1.86
CA GLY A 74 -10.81 -5.10 0.97
C GLY A 74 -10.66 -3.58 0.79
N GLY A 75 -9.49 -3.16 0.31
CA GLY A 75 -9.20 -1.77 0.00
C GLY A 75 -8.30 -1.65 -1.23
N THR A 76 -8.05 -0.42 -1.67
CA THR A 76 -7.21 -0.15 -2.84
C THR A 76 -6.18 0.92 -2.49
N ILE A 77 -4.91 0.64 -2.75
CA ILE A 77 -3.84 1.64 -2.70
C ILE A 77 -3.89 2.40 -4.02
N GLN A 78 -4.30 3.67 -3.99
CA GLN A 78 -4.47 4.47 -5.21
C GLN A 78 -3.15 5.06 -5.72
N ARG A 79 -2.29 5.53 -4.81
CA ARG A 79 -1.02 6.18 -5.10
C ARG A 79 -0.06 5.95 -3.95
N ILE A 80 1.23 5.92 -4.28
CA ILE A 80 2.31 5.94 -3.29
C ILE A 80 3.23 7.10 -3.63
N ARG A 81 3.62 7.81 -2.58
CA ARG A 81 4.58 8.90 -2.65
C ARG A 81 5.71 8.62 -1.67
N LEU A 82 6.94 8.79 -2.15
CA LEU A 82 8.13 8.75 -1.35
C LEU A 82 8.55 10.20 -1.09
N VAL A 83 8.44 10.61 0.17
CA VAL A 83 8.84 11.95 0.60
C VAL A 83 10.20 11.84 1.28
N VAL A 84 11.19 12.57 0.77
CA VAL A 84 12.54 12.64 1.32
C VAL A 84 12.81 14.08 1.74
N GLY A 85 12.99 14.30 3.04
CA GLY A 85 13.32 15.61 3.60
C GLY A 85 14.41 15.47 4.66
N ARG A 86 15.06 16.59 5.01
CA ARG A 86 15.92 16.64 6.19
C ARG A 86 15.05 16.90 7.42
N LYS A 87 15.47 16.42 8.57
CA LYS A 87 14.68 16.57 9.82
C LYS A 87 14.51 18.03 10.24
N ASP A 88 15.50 18.86 9.93
CA ASP A 88 15.59 20.26 10.38
C ASP A 88 15.35 21.26 9.24
N ASP A 89 14.78 20.79 8.12
CA ASP A 89 14.52 21.57 6.92
C ASP A 89 13.07 21.35 6.50
N ASP A 90 12.38 22.42 6.11
CA ASP A 90 11.00 22.34 5.63
C ASP A 90 10.94 21.92 4.14
N ASP A 91 12.09 21.90 3.46
CA ASP A 91 12.17 21.44 2.08
C ASP A 91 12.14 19.90 1.99
N PHE A 92 11.17 19.39 1.22
CA PHE A 92 10.99 17.98 0.95
C PHE A 92 10.89 17.68 -0.54
N TYR A 93 11.49 16.57 -0.94
CA TYR A 93 11.36 16.00 -2.28
C TYR A 93 10.22 14.99 -2.28
N ASP A 94 9.15 15.26 -3.04
CA ASP A 94 8.01 14.36 -3.23
C ASP A 94 8.15 13.59 -4.55
N MET A 95 8.33 12.28 -4.48
CA MET A 95 8.43 11.41 -5.64
C MET A 95 7.20 10.50 -5.72
N ALA A 96 6.50 10.53 -6.86
CA ALA A 96 5.43 9.59 -7.15
C ALA A 96 5.99 8.24 -7.65
N TRP A 97 5.27 7.16 -7.37
CA TRP A 97 5.57 5.86 -7.97
C TRP A 97 5.51 5.91 -9.50
N THR A 98 6.36 5.16 -10.18
CA THR A 98 6.38 5.13 -11.66
C THR A 98 6.03 3.74 -12.18
N THR A 99 6.73 2.73 -11.65
CA THR A 99 6.71 1.37 -12.20
C THR A 99 6.79 0.34 -11.07
N PHE A 100 6.14 -0.80 -11.26
CA PHE A 100 6.37 -2.00 -10.46
C PHE A 100 7.50 -2.80 -11.06
N VAL A 101 8.35 -3.33 -10.20
CA VAL A 101 9.58 -4.02 -10.59
C VAL A 101 9.53 -5.46 -10.06
N LYS A 102 10.10 -6.39 -10.81
CA LYS A 102 10.37 -7.76 -10.36
C LYS A 102 11.87 -8.00 -10.33
N ILE A 103 12.29 -8.91 -9.44
CA ILE A 103 13.67 -9.40 -9.40
C ILE A 103 13.72 -10.67 -10.25
N GLU A 104 14.52 -10.66 -11.31
CA GLU A 104 14.78 -11.86 -12.11
C GLU A 104 15.73 -12.83 -11.40
N SER A 105 15.82 -14.06 -11.92
CA SER A 105 16.67 -15.14 -11.40
C SER A 105 18.16 -14.76 -11.26
N ALA A 106 18.62 -13.76 -12.01
CA ALA A 106 19.98 -13.24 -11.96
C ALA A 106 20.18 -12.08 -10.95
N GLY A 107 19.14 -11.73 -10.18
CA GLY A 107 19.16 -10.58 -9.27
C GLY A 107 18.95 -9.22 -9.96
N ASN A 108 18.70 -9.22 -11.28
CA ASN A 108 18.43 -8.01 -12.04
C ASN A 108 17.01 -7.52 -11.81
N PHE A 109 16.86 -6.20 -11.70
CA PHE A 109 15.58 -5.54 -11.61
C PHE A 109 15.02 -5.31 -13.02
N GLN A 110 13.85 -5.88 -13.29
CA GLN A 110 13.14 -5.66 -14.55
C GLN A 110 11.80 -4.98 -14.27
N ASP A 111 11.49 -3.97 -15.07
CA ASP A 111 10.19 -3.31 -15.05
C ASP A 111 9.10 -4.35 -15.39
N GLU A 112 8.12 -4.52 -14.49
CA GLU A 112 6.99 -5.44 -14.64
C GLU A 112 5.85 -4.74 -15.37
N ASN A 113 5.35 -3.64 -14.80
CA ASN A 113 4.20 -2.87 -15.28
C ASN A 113 4.25 -1.45 -14.73
N LEU A 114 3.59 -0.50 -15.41
CA LEU A 114 3.37 0.85 -14.86
C LEU A 114 2.62 0.79 -13.52
N ALA A 115 2.93 1.75 -12.64
CA ALA A 115 2.29 1.85 -11.34
C ALA A 115 0.79 2.16 -11.48
N GLN A 116 -0.03 1.21 -11.07
CA GLN A 116 -1.49 1.27 -11.10
C GLN A 116 -2.06 0.96 -9.72
N PRO A 117 -3.32 1.34 -9.43
CA PRO A 117 -3.94 1.07 -8.14
C PRO A 117 -3.84 -0.41 -7.75
N ILE A 118 -3.41 -0.68 -6.52
CA ILE A 118 -3.18 -2.04 -6.02
C ILE A 118 -4.38 -2.46 -5.18
N PRO A 119 -5.19 -3.44 -5.62
CA PRO A 119 -6.22 -4.02 -4.78
C PRO A 119 -5.58 -4.88 -3.67
N VAL A 120 -5.99 -4.66 -2.44
CA VAL A 120 -5.61 -5.49 -1.28
C VAL A 120 -6.88 -6.12 -0.75
N GLN A 121 -6.97 -7.45 -0.86
CA GLN A 121 -8.15 -8.19 -0.44
C GLN A 121 -8.32 -8.14 1.09
N ALA A 122 -9.49 -8.58 1.55
CA ALA A 122 -9.73 -8.75 2.97
C ALA A 122 -8.79 -9.80 3.56
N ARG A 123 -8.25 -9.54 4.76
CA ARG A 123 -7.37 -10.48 5.49
C ARG A 123 -6.20 -11.00 4.66
N SER A 124 -5.64 -10.17 3.79
CA SER A 124 -4.56 -10.55 2.89
C SER A 124 -3.39 -9.57 2.93
N SER A 125 -2.30 -9.95 2.27
CA SER A 125 -1.17 -9.08 1.99
C SER A 125 -0.80 -9.12 0.51
N VAL A 126 -0.21 -8.02 0.04
CA VAL A 126 0.33 -7.89 -1.32
C VAL A 126 1.72 -7.30 -1.19
N ASN A 127 2.71 -7.95 -1.80
CA ASN A 127 4.08 -7.45 -1.89
C ASN A 127 4.35 -6.95 -3.31
N LYS A 128 4.89 -5.74 -3.41
CA LYS A 128 5.35 -5.15 -4.66
C LYS A 128 6.67 -4.42 -4.44
N ILE A 129 7.56 -4.48 -5.42
CA ILE A 129 8.73 -3.60 -5.48
C ILE A 129 8.31 -2.40 -6.31
N VAL A 130 8.31 -1.23 -5.68
CA VAL A 130 7.85 0.01 -6.28
C VAL A 130 9.07 0.85 -6.64
N ARG A 131 9.11 1.29 -7.89
CA ARG A 131 10.11 2.22 -8.40
C ARG A 131 9.63 3.66 -8.24
N PHE A 132 10.56 4.49 -7.76
CA PHE A 132 10.44 5.94 -7.73
C PHE A 132 11.61 6.49 -8.54
N ASP A 133 11.35 7.42 -9.45
CA ASP A 133 12.40 8.07 -10.21
C ASP A 133 12.42 9.55 -9.85
N TRP A 134 13.59 10.05 -9.48
CA TRP A 134 13.83 11.47 -9.33
C TRP A 134 14.76 11.93 -10.44
N SER A 135 14.30 12.87 -11.27
CA SER A 135 15.14 13.48 -12.29
C SER A 135 14.73 14.93 -12.50
N PRO A 136 15.65 15.88 -12.30
CA PRO A 136 15.41 17.30 -12.58
C PRO A 136 15.05 17.58 -14.05
N GLU A 137 15.39 16.66 -14.96
CA GLU A 137 15.13 16.79 -16.39
C GLU A 137 13.84 16.06 -16.83
N LEU A 138 13.21 15.25 -15.97
CA LEU A 138 11.96 14.53 -16.26
C LEU A 138 10.72 15.12 -15.56
N GLY A 139 10.91 16.10 -14.66
CA GLY A 139 9.83 16.81 -13.95
C GLY A 139 10.18 17.07 -12.49
#